data_AF-A0A7X6V7H9-F1
#
_entry.id   AF-A0A7X6V7H9-F1
#
_cell.length_a   1.000
_cell.length_b   1.000
_cell.length_c   1.000
_cell.angle_alpha   90.00
_cell.angle_beta   90.00
_cell.angle_gamma   90.00
#
_symmetry.space_group_name_H-M   'P 1'
#
loop_
_entity.id
_entity.type
_entity.pdbx_description
1 polymer ?
#
loop_
_entity_poly.entity_id
_entity_poly.type
_entity_poly.pdbx_seq_one_letter_code
_entity_poly.pdbx_strand_id
1 'polypeptide(L)'
;MKVALSSNLKMMKRGRSLYSLLFSTLLLIIFLMMPAVLQARIKLITLPLREKVEIQLDHQNVTLVEEERVIPLVETPENGEPNQVDFSWANTAINPDTIVFRLIGPAEGAGNAGLEANVLSVSYPPNEQALVWQVAANKSGSMRVRISYILGNLSKSFNYRARASNDESTMTLSQYMRLHNLANEEFMSSFDADK
;
A
#
# COMPACT_ATOMS: atom_id res chain seq x y z
N MET A 1 -90.15 14.45 37.36
CA MET A 1 -90.71 14.78 36.04
C MET A 1 -89.83 15.86 35.39
N LYS A 2 -89.25 15.56 34.20
CA LYS A 2 -88.59 16.41 33.16
C LYS A 2 -87.34 17.28 33.49
N VAL A 3 -86.15 17.00 32.91
CA VAL A 3 -85.53 17.48 31.61
C VAL A 3 -84.61 18.71 31.87
N ALA A 4 -83.40 18.95 31.33
CA ALA A 4 -82.60 18.43 30.20
C ALA A 4 -81.08 18.68 30.41
N LEU A 5 -80.27 18.04 29.56
CA LEU A 5 -78.82 18.24 29.28
C LEU A 5 -78.39 19.69 28.99
N SER A 6 -77.12 20.02 29.23
CA SER A 6 -76.24 20.50 28.15
C SER A 6 -74.76 20.19 28.41
N SER A 7 -74.09 19.76 27.35
CA SER A 7 -72.67 19.49 27.18
C SER A 7 -71.91 20.78 26.84
N ASN A 8 -70.61 20.81 27.11
CA ASN A 8 -69.54 21.51 26.35
C ASN A 8 -68.21 21.31 27.10
N LEU A 9 -67.01 21.32 26.55
CA LEU A 9 -66.45 21.01 25.25
C LEU A 9 -64.93 21.04 25.50
N LYS A 10 -64.25 19.97 25.14
CA LYS A 10 -62.79 19.75 25.13
C LYS A 10 -62.06 20.91 24.44
N MET A 11 -61.03 21.50 25.08
CA MET A 11 -59.92 22.31 24.51
C MET A 11 -59.06 22.81 25.69
N MET A 12 -57.71 22.86 25.74
CA MET A 12 -56.64 22.87 24.75
C MET A 12 -55.29 22.80 25.53
N LYS A 13 -54.54 21.69 25.47
CA LYS A 13 -53.10 21.62 25.87
C LYS A 13 -52.17 21.63 24.65
N ARG A 14 -52.55 22.33 23.57
CA ARG A 14 -51.85 22.31 22.27
C ARG A 14 -50.61 23.20 22.19
N GLY A 15 -50.47 24.22 23.05
CA GLY A 15 -49.37 25.19 22.97
C GLY A 15 -47.99 24.62 23.30
N ARG A 16 -47.82 23.89 24.41
CA ARG A 16 -46.51 23.33 24.83
C ARG A 16 -46.04 22.15 23.97
N SER A 17 -46.98 21.38 23.43
CA SER A 17 -46.68 20.23 22.56
C SER A 17 -46.11 20.68 21.21
N LEU A 18 -46.62 21.79 20.64
CA LEU A 18 -46.12 22.31 19.37
C LEU A 18 -44.65 22.76 19.45
N TYR A 19 -44.26 23.47 20.51
CA TYR A 19 -42.88 23.88 20.72
C TYR A 19 -41.94 22.69 21.01
N SER A 20 -42.41 21.67 21.72
CA SER A 20 -41.66 20.44 21.95
C SER A 20 -41.45 19.63 20.66
N LEU A 21 -42.46 19.60 19.78
CA LEU A 21 -42.36 18.95 18.47
C LEU A 21 -41.42 19.73 17.55
N LEU A 22 -41.54 21.07 17.50
CA LEU A 22 -40.65 21.94 16.73
C LEU A 22 -39.19 21.84 17.20
N PHE A 23 -38.97 21.79 18.52
CA PHE A 23 -37.64 21.61 19.10
C PHE A 23 -37.06 20.23 18.77
N SER A 24 -37.86 19.16 18.89
CA SER A 24 -37.44 17.80 18.51
C SER A 24 -37.09 17.70 17.02
N THR A 25 -37.89 18.30 16.14
CA THR A 25 -37.59 18.34 14.70
C THR A 25 -36.33 19.13 14.39
N LEU A 26 -36.08 20.25 15.08
CA LEU A 26 -34.86 21.03 14.91
C LEU A 26 -33.62 20.23 15.35
N LEU A 27 -33.73 19.50 16.46
CA LEU A 27 -32.64 18.68 17.00
C LEU A 27 -32.33 17.49 16.09
N LEU A 28 -33.35 16.88 15.48
CA LEU A 28 -33.18 15.82 14.48
C LEU A 28 -32.53 16.36 13.20
N ILE A 29 -32.90 17.55 12.74
CA ILE A 29 -32.28 18.20 11.58
C ILE A 29 -30.80 18.49 11.87
N ILE A 30 -30.47 19.02 13.05
CA ILE A 30 -29.08 19.25 13.46
C ILE A 30 -28.28 17.95 13.50
N PHE A 31 -28.87 16.85 13.98
CA PHE A 31 -28.22 15.55 14.02
C PHE A 31 -27.96 14.97 12.61
N LEU A 32 -28.91 15.12 11.67
CA LEU A 32 -28.73 14.70 10.28
C LEU A 32 -27.73 15.59 9.51
N MET A 33 -27.53 16.84 9.93
CA MET A 33 -26.55 17.75 9.34
C MET A 33 -25.14 17.57 9.88
N MET A 34 -24.91 16.66 10.85
CA MET A 34 -23.55 16.30 11.25
C MET A 34 -22.90 15.52 10.10
N PRO A 35 -21.85 16.05 9.45
CA PRO A 35 -21.16 15.30 8.43
C PRO A 35 -20.56 14.06 9.09
N ALA A 36 -21.03 12.88 8.69
CA ALA A 36 -20.31 11.65 8.94
C ALA A 36 -19.00 11.77 8.16
N VAL A 37 -17.91 12.13 8.84
CA VAL A 37 -16.57 12.11 8.26
C VAL A 37 -16.21 10.64 8.06
N LEU A 38 -16.70 10.05 6.97
CA LEU A 38 -16.19 8.79 6.47
C LEU A 38 -14.78 9.09 5.99
N GLN A 39 -13.78 8.74 6.80
CA GLN A 39 -12.37 8.75 6.42
C GLN A 39 -12.13 7.65 5.38
N ALA A 40 -12.72 7.79 4.19
CA ALA A 40 -12.35 6.98 3.04
C ALA A 40 -11.02 7.53 2.54
N ARG A 41 -9.93 6.80 2.79
CA ARG A 41 -8.61 7.18 2.33
C ARG A 41 -8.54 7.00 0.81
N ILE A 42 -8.77 8.08 0.07
CA ILE A 42 -8.61 8.10 -1.39
C ILE A 42 -7.11 8.22 -1.67
N LYS A 43 -6.46 7.10 -2.01
CA LYS A 43 -5.06 7.10 -2.46
C LYS A 43 -5.00 7.61 -3.90
N LEU A 44 -4.85 8.92 -4.05
CA LEU A 44 -4.65 9.63 -5.31
C LEU A 44 -3.17 9.87 -5.61
N ILE A 45 -2.28 9.00 -5.13
CA ILE A 45 -0.88 9.00 -5.54
C ILE A 45 -0.59 7.69 -6.28
N THR A 46 -0.24 7.81 -7.55
CA THR A 46 0.45 6.71 -8.23
C THR A 46 1.83 6.63 -7.61
N LEU A 47 2.18 5.51 -6.98
CA LEU A 47 3.56 5.26 -6.57
C LEU A 47 4.44 5.44 -7.82
N PRO A 48 5.57 6.17 -7.75
CA PRO A 48 6.43 6.36 -8.90
C PRO A 48 6.82 5.02 -9.53
N LEU A 49 7.06 5.05 -10.84
CA LEU A 49 7.36 3.85 -11.61
C LEU A 49 8.62 3.16 -11.04
N ARG A 50 8.65 1.83 -11.13
CA ARG A 50 9.85 1.03 -10.79
C ARG A 50 10.98 1.40 -11.74
N GLU A 51 12.12 1.80 -11.18
CA GLU A 51 13.32 2.04 -11.98
C GLU A 51 14.04 0.74 -12.29
N LYS A 52 14.07 -0.16 -11.30
CA LYS A 52 14.73 -1.46 -11.40
C LYS A 52 13.93 -2.50 -10.64
N VAL A 53 13.81 -3.68 -11.24
CA VAL A 53 13.28 -4.87 -10.58
C VAL A 53 14.32 -5.97 -10.72
N GLU A 54 14.68 -6.57 -9.59
CA GLU A 54 15.58 -7.71 -9.55
C GLU A 54 14.85 -8.89 -8.91
N ILE A 55 14.86 -10.03 -9.60
CA ILE A 55 14.21 -11.26 -9.12
C ILE A 55 15.31 -12.27 -8.83
N GLN A 56 15.44 -12.64 -7.56
CA GLN A 56 16.39 -13.65 -7.13
C GLN A 56 15.70 -15.01 -7.07
N LEU A 57 16.29 -15.92 -7.85
CA LEU A 57 15.80 -17.26 -8.13
C LEU A 57 16.82 -18.32 -7.68
N ASP A 58 17.74 -17.98 -6.79
CA ASP A 58 18.74 -18.89 -6.25
C ASP A 58 18.19 -19.79 -5.14
N HIS A 59 17.29 -19.28 -4.29
CA HIS A 59 16.70 -20.05 -3.21
C HIS A 59 15.64 -21.05 -3.74
N GLN A 60 15.66 -22.31 -3.29
CA GLN A 60 14.78 -23.36 -3.85
C GLN A 60 13.28 -23.07 -3.68
N ASN A 61 12.89 -22.57 -2.51
CA ASN A 61 11.48 -22.51 -2.09
C ASN A 61 10.85 -21.11 -2.12
N VAL A 62 11.65 -20.06 -2.33
CA VAL A 62 11.14 -18.69 -2.33
C VAL A 62 11.70 -17.93 -3.50
N THR A 63 10.94 -16.93 -3.94
CA THR A 63 11.37 -15.98 -4.96
C THR A 63 11.44 -14.62 -4.29
N LEU A 64 12.65 -14.10 -4.15
CA LEU A 64 12.86 -12.76 -3.60
C LEU A 64 12.77 -11.75 -4.74
N VAL A 65 11.97 -10.72 -4.55
CA VAL A 65 11.87 -9.59 -5.47
C VAL A 65 12.40 -8.35 -4.76
N GLU A 66 13.26 -7.60 -5.44
CA GLU A 66 13.74 -6.31 -5.00
C GLU A 66 13.36 -5.24 -6.02
N GLU A 67 12.59 -4.26 -5.57
CA GLU A 67 12.13 -3.15 -6.40
C GLU A 67 12.80 -1.86 -5.96
N GLU A 68 13.45 -1.18 -6.89
CA GLU A 68 13.97 0.16 -6.65
C GLU A 68 13.05 1.23 -7.21
N ARG A 69 12.89 2.29 -6.42
CA ARG A 69 12.15 3.48 -6.79
C ARG A 69 12.90 4.73 -6.35
N VAL A 70 12.67 5.81 -7.06
CA VAL A 70 13.05 7.15 -6.61
C VAL A 70 11.80 7.84 -6.08
N ILE A 71 11.85 8.23 -4.80
CA ILE A 71 10.77 8.95 -4.13
C ILE A 71 11.21 10.38 -3.82
N PRO A 72 10.32 11.37 -4.01
CA PRO A 72 10.57 12.71 -3.48
C PRO A 72 10.35 12.70 -1.96
N LEU A 73 11.29 13.31 -1.23
CA LEU A 73 11.20 13.59 0.19
C LEU A 73 11.24 15.10 0.40
N VAL A 74 10.47 15.56 1.38
CA VAL A 74 10.50 16.93 1.89
C VAL A 74 11.29 16.95 3.19
N GLU A 75 12.03 18.03 3.42
CA GLU A 75 12.67 18.31 4.71
C GLU A 75 11.68 18.12 5.86
N THR A 76 12.12 17.41 6.91
CA THR A 76 11.35 17.18 8.11
C THR A 76 11.91 18.08 9.23
N PRO A 77 11.22 19.17 9.59
CA PRO A 77 11.60 19.99 10.74
C PRO A 77 11.61 19.17 12.04
N GLU A 78 12.33 19.65 13.05
CA GLU A 78 12.48 18.96 14.36
C GLU A 78 11.14 18.58 15.03
N ASN A 79 10.08 19.37 14.78
CA ASN A 79 8.71 19.12 15.26
C ASN A 79 7.70 18.96 14.10
N GLY A 80 8.19 18.63 12.92
CA GLY A 80 7.37 18.46 11.72
C GLY A 80 6.83 17.04 11.55
N GLU A 81 5.83 16.90 10.70
CA GLU A 81 5.35 15.58 10.29
C GLU A 81 6.35 14.91 9.33
N PRO A 82 6.69 13.64 9.54
CA PRO A 82 7.57 12.91 8.63
C PRO A 82 6.87 12.61 7.30
N ASN A 83 7.68 12.30 6.28
CA ASN A 83 7.17 11.90 4.97
C ASN A 83 6.52 10.52 5.06
N GLN A 84 5.31 10.40 4.52
CA GLN A 84 4.60 9.13 4.46
C GLN A 84 4.89 8.42 3.14
N VAL A 85 5.51 7.25 3.19
CA VAL A 85 5.74 6.38 2.04
C VAL A 85 4.81 5.19 2.12
N ASP A 86 3.93 5.07 1.13
CA ASP A 86 2.91 4.02 1.07
C ASP A 86 3.30 2.96 0.03
N PHE A 87 3.25 1.69 0.39
CA PHE A 87 3.37 0.57 -0.54
C PHE A 87 2.15 -0.32 -0.39
N SER A 88 1.31 -0.31 -1.41
CA SER A 88 0.14 -1.18 -1.50
C SER A 88 0.24 -2.08 -2.71
N TRP A 89 -0.26 -3.31 -2.59
CA TRP A 89 -0.33 -4.27 -3.69
C TRP A 89 -1.75 -4.80 -3.81
N ALA A 90 -2.10 -5.26 -5.01
CA ALA A 90 -3.39 -5.85 -5.30
C ALA A 90 -3.23 -7.00 -6.28
N ASN A 91 -3.92 -8.10 -6.02
CA ASN A 91 -3.92 -9.30 -6.87
C ASN A 91 -2.54 -9.96 -7.06
N THR A 92 -1.57 -9.66 -6.20
CA THR A 92 -0.24 -10.28 -6.17
C THR A 92 -0.05 -11.01 -4.83
N ALA A 93 0.54 -12.21 -4.86
CA ALA A 93 0.77 -13.04 -3.67
C ALA A 93 2.04 -12.61 -2.90
N ILE A 94 2.08 -11.36 -2.40
CA ILE A 94 3.19 -10.86 -1.58
C ILE A 94 2.98 -11.27 -0.12
N ASN A 95 4.03 -11.78 0.54
CA ASN A 95 3.99 -12.01 1.98
C ASN A 95 4.34 -10.72 2.74
N PRO A 96 3.39 -10.10 3.47
CA PRO A 96 3.60 -8.82 4.14
C PRO A 96 4.67 -8.86 5.23
N ASP A 97 4.85 -9.99 5.90
CA ASP A 97 5.84 -10.16 6.99
C ASP A 97 7.28 -10.22 6.48
N THR A 98 7.46 -10.29 5.16
CA THR A 98 8.77 -10.37 4.50
C THR A 98 9.18 -9.05 3.84
N ILE A 99 8.31 -8.03 3.88
CA ILE A 99 8.56 -6.75 3.23
C ILE A 99 9.60 -5.97 4.03
N VAL A 100 10.68 -5.59 3.36
CA VAL A 100 11.75 -4.75 3.91
C VAL A 100 11.91 -3.51 3.05
N PHE A 101 11.78 -2.34 3.69
CA PHE A 101 12.04 -1.04 3.07
C PHE A 101 13.43 -0.53 3.46
N ARG A 102 14.26 -0.20 2.47
CA ARG A 102 15.61 0.33 2.67
C ARG A 102 15.81 1.63 1.91
N LEU A 103 16.47 2.57 2.56
CA LEU A 103 17.03 3.75 1.92
C LEU A 103 18.38 3.35 1.31
N ILE A 104 18.50 3.42 -0.01
CA ILE A 104 19.74 3.06 -0.72
C ILE A 104 20.68 4.27 -0.77
N GLY A 105 20.12 5.47 -0.94
CA GLY A 105 20.85 6.71 -0.93
C GLY A 105 20.20 7.78 -1.80
N PRO A 106 20.76 8.99 -1.83
CA PRO A 106 20.26 10.08 -2.67
C PRO A 106 20.19 9.66 -4.15
N ALA A 107 19.12 10.06 -4.84
CA ALA A 107 19.05 9.88 -6.29
C ALA A 107 20.12 10.72 -6.99
N GLU A 108 20.46 10.37 -8.23
CA GLU A 108 21.45 11.12 -9.00
C GLU A 108 21.04 12.58 -9.21
N GLY A 109 22.04 13.47 -9.26
CA GLY A 109 21.85 14.90 -9.49
C GLY A 109 22.34 15.78 -8.32
N ALA A 110 22.93 16.93 -8.66
CA ALA A 110 23.54 17.84 -7.69
C ALA A 110 22.57 18.37 -6.62
N GLY A 111 21.27 18.42 -6.91
CA GLY A 111 20.24 18.86 -5.97
C GLY A 111 20.09 17.96 -4.74
N ASN A 112 20.45 16.67 -4.86
CA ASN A 112 20.32 15.68 -3.80
C ASN A 112 21.58 15.54 -2.94
N ALA A 113 22.64 16.30 -3.24
CA ALA A 113 23.87 16.28 -2.45
C ALA A 113 23.58 16.65 -0.98
N GLY A 114 24.12 15.84 -0.06
CA GLY A 114 23.91 15.99 1.39
C GLY A 114 22.52 15.61 1.89
N LEU A 115 21.67 14.99 1.06
CA LEU A 115 20.39 14.44 1.50
C LEU A 115 20.62 13.19 2.36
N GLU A 116 20.10 13.22 3.58
CA GLU A 116 20.07 12.11 4.51
C GLU A 116 18.63 11.89 4.97
N ALA A 117 18.24 10.64 5.13
CA ALA A 117 16.91 10.29 5.61
C ALA A 117 16.98 9.06 6.51
N ASN A 118 15.98 8.94 7.40
CA ASN A 118 15.85 7.84 8.33
C ASN A 118 14.40 7.35 8.37
N VAL A 119 14.23 6.02 8.39
CA VAL A 119 12.93 5.40 8.62
C VAL A 119 12.62 5.44 10.11
N LEU A 120 11.56 6.13 10.49
CA LEU A 120 11.15 6.29 11.88
C LEU A 120 10.26 5.15 12.36
N SER A 121 9.32 4.74 11.51
CA SER A 121 8.36 3.69 11.85
C SER A 121 7.74 3.08 10.60
N VAL A 122 7.14 1.91 10.80
CA VAL A 122 6.27 1.24 9.85
C VAL A 122 4.92 0.99 10.51
N SER A 123 3.85 1.09 9.74
CA SER A 123 2.49 0.76 10.17
C SER A 123 1.83 -0.17 9.17
N TYR A 124 0.97 -1.05 9.70
CA TYR A 124 0.23 -2.08 8.97
C TYR A 124 -1.27 -1.75 9.07
N PRO A 125 -1.83 -1.03 8.10
CA PRO A 125 -3.25 -0.69 8.12
C PRO A 125 -4.13 -1.95 8.16
N PRO A 126 -5.16 -2.00 9.03
CA PRO A 126 -6.04 -3.15 9.10
C PRO A 126 -6.90 -3.23 7.82
N ASN A 127 -7.15 -4.45 7.36
CA ASN A 127 -7.98 -4.75 6.17
C ASN A 127 -7.43 -4.20 4.84
N GLU A 128 -6.15 -3.83 4.78
CA GLU A 128 -5.52 -3.37 3.55
C GLU A 128 -4.23 -4.16 3.27
N GLN A 129 -3.98 -4.46 2.00
CA GLN A 129 -2.71 -5.02 1.54
C GLN A 129 -1.73 -3.86 1.30
N ALA A 130 -1.27 -3.26 2.41
CA ALA A 130 -0.36 -2.13 2.37
C ALA A 130 0.54 -2.03 3.60
N LEU A 131 1.72 -1.42 3.41
CA LEU A 131 2.59 -0.93 4.47
C LEU A 131 2.79 0.57 4.29
N VAL A 132 2.93 1.26 5.42
CA VAL A 132 3.15 2.70 5.45
C VAL A 132 4.35 2.99 6.33
N TRP A 133 5.40 3.59 5.74
CA TRP A 133 6.57 4.05 6.46
C TRP A 133 6.52 5.55 6.70
N GLN A 134 7.02 5.95 7.87
CA GLN A 134 7.29 7.34 8.20
C GLN A 134 8.79 7.60 8.04
N VAL A 135 9.16 8.55 7.18
CA VAL A 135 10.55 8.83 6.80
C VAL A 135 10.88 10.30 7.10
N ALA A 136 11.82 10.53 8.00
CA ALA A 136 12.38 11.86 8.23
C ALA A 136 13.51 12.12 7.24
N ALA A 137 13.58 13.33 6.69
CA ALA A 137 14.69 13.77 5.84
C ALA A 137 15.28 15.09 6.36
N ASN A 138 16.60 15.25 6.29
CA ASN A 138 17.29 16.46 6.72
C ASN A 138 17.13 17.65 5.76
N LYS A 139 16.73 17.37 4.51
CA LYS A 139 16.44 18.37 3.47
C LYS A 139 15.48 17.77 2.43
N SER A 140 14.92 18.63 1.58
CA SER A 140 14.12 18.20 0.44
C SER A 140 15.00 17.66 -0.70
N GLY A 141 14.56 16.59 -1.35
CA GLY A 141 15.28 15.97 -2.48
C GLY A 141 14.71 14.62 -2.87
N SER A 142 15.34 13.96 -3.83
CA SER A 142 14.94 12.63 -4.30
C SER A 142 15.84 11.55 -3.68
N MET A 143 15.21 10.49 -3.18
CA MET A 143 15.87 9.36 -2.52
C MET A 143 15.59 8.07 -3.29
N ARG A 144 16.64 7.29 -3.57
CA ARG A 144 16.52 5.92 -4.08
C ARG A 144 16.21 5.00 -2.90
N VAL A 145 15.12 4.26 -3.02
CA VAL A 145 14.65 3.30 -2.03
C VAL A 145 14.53 1.93 -2.67
N ARG A 146 14.68 0.88 -1.85
CA ARG A 146 14.50 -0.50 -2.26
C ARG A 146 13.48 -1.17 -1.36
N ILE A 147 12.51 -1.81 -1.97
CA ILE A 147 11.50 -2.64 -1.31
C ILE A 147 11.79 -4.08 -1.68
N SER A 148 12.14 -4.89 -0.70
CA SER A 148 12.42 -6.32 -0.87
C SER A 148 11.27 -7.13 -0.29
N TYR A 149 10.82 -8.19 -0.96
CA TYR A 149 9.77 -9.08 -0.44
C TYR A 149 9.79 -10.46 -1.09
N ILE A 150 9.23 -11.45 -0.39
CA ILE A 150 9.00 -12.77 -0.96
C ILE A 150 7.71 -12.75 -1.78
N LEU A 151 7.84 -13.18 -3.03
CA LEU A 151 6.76 -13.28 -3.99
C LEU A 151 6.30 -14.75 -4.14
N GLY A 152 5.02 -14.98 -3.89
CA GLY A 152 4.33 -16.22 -4.22
C GLY A 152 3.95 -16.30 -5.70
N ASN A 153 3.60 -17.49 -6.16
CA ASN A 153 3.12 -17.75 -7.53
C ASN A 153 4.11 -17.40 -8.66
N LEU A 154 5.37 -17.09 -8.35
CA LEU A 154 6.46 -17.05 -9.32
C LEU A 154 7.43 -18.18 -9.01
N SER A 155 7.43 -19.23 -9.81
CA SER A 155 8.25 -20.43 -9.58
C SER A 155 9.18 -20.73 -10.76
N LYS A 156 10.18 -21.56 -10.50
CA LYS A 156 11.18 -22.00 -11.48
C LYS A 156 11.36 -23.50 -11.42
N SER A 157 11.77 -24.09 -12.52
CA SER A 157 12.25 -25.47 -12.57
C SER A 157 13.56 -25.54 -13.35
N PHE A 158 14.46 -26.41 -12.91
CA PHE A 158 15.74 -26.66 -13.56
C PHE A 158 15.76 -28.07 -14.15
N ASN A 159 16.24 -28.20 -15.37
CA ASN A 159 16.52 -29.48 -16.01
C ASN A 159 17.99 -29.51 -16.40
N TYR A 160 18.68 -30.59 -16.06
CA TYR A 160 20.09 -30.76 -16.38
C TYR A 160 20.24 -31.81 -17.47
N ARG A 161 21.15 -31.58 -18.41
CA ARG A 161 21.55 -32.54 -19.43
C ARG A 161 23.07 -32.68 -19.40
N ALA A 162 23.53 -33.87 -19.03
CA ALA A 162 24.93 -34.26 -19.18
C ALA A 162 25.10 -35.01 -20.49
N ARG A 163 26.08 -34.63 -21.31
CA ARG A 163 26.47 -35.34 -22.52
C ARG A 163 27.95 -35.66 -22.45
N ALA A 164 28.29 -36.94 -22.38
CA ALA A 164 29.67 -37.40 -22.50
C ALA A 164 30.12 -37.35 -23.98
N SER A 165 31.41 -37.12 -24.19
CA SER A 165 32.04 -37.33 -25.50
C SER A 165 32.12 -38.82 -25.83
N ASN A 166 32.27 -39.17 -27.11
CA ASN A 166 32.33 -40.57 -27.56
C ASN A 166 33.49 -41.36 -26.95
N ASP A 167 34.58 -40.68 -26.58
CA ASP A 167 35.74 -41.24 -25.92
C ASP A 167 35.65 -41.18 -24.38
N GLU A 168 34.51 -40.74 -23.84
CA GLU A 168 34.19 -40.62 -22.41
C GLU A 168 35.18 -39.77 -21.59
N SER A 169 36.05 -39.01 -22.25
CA SER A 169 37.10 -38.20 -21.61
C SER A 169 36.60 -36.83 -21.15
N THR A 170 35.50 -36.35 -21.74
CA THR A 170 34.92 -35.04 -21.46
C THR A 170 33.40 -35.12 -21.30
N MET A 171 32.83 -34.18 -20.54
CA MET A 171 31.39 -34.09 -20.33
C MET A 171 30.94 -32.63 -20.43
N THR A 172 29.91 -32.39 -21.25
CA THR A 172 29.20 -31.11 -21.27
C THR A 172 27.97 -31.21 -20.39
N LEU A 173 27.91 -30.38 -19.35
CA LEU A 173 26.71 -30.21 -18.51
C LEU A 173 25.97 -28.94 -18.93
N SER A 174 24.74 -29.09 -19.40
CA SER A 174 23.84 -27.99 -19.74
C SER A 174 22.72 -27.88 -18.71
N GLN A 175 22.43 -26.65 -18.26
CA GLN A 175 21.32 -26.34 -17.37
C GLN A 175 20.26 -25.55 -18.12
N TYR A 176 19.01 -26.02 -18.04
CA TYR A 176 17.85 -25.36 -18.61
C TYR A 176 16.94 -24.89 -17.48
N MET A 177 16.56 -23.61 -17.50
CA MET A 177 15.61 -23.05 -16.54
C MET A 177 14.27 -22.76 -17.24
N ARG A 178 13.17 -23.10 -16.58
CA ARG A 178 11.82 -22.68 -16.98
C ARG A 178 11.20 -21.87 -15.85
N LEU A 179 10.70 -20.70 -16.18
CA LEU A 179 9.95 -19.83 -15.28
C LEU A 179 8.45 -20.01 -15.48
N HIS A 180 7.72 -20.06 -14.38
CA HIS A 180 6.27 -20.12 -14.32
C HIS A 180 5.77 -18.90 -13.54
N ASN A 181 5.26 -17.91 -14.28
CA ASN A 181 4.69 -16.70 -13.68
C ASN A 181 3.17 -16.82 -13.57
N LEU A 182 2.68 -16.98 -12.34
CA LEU A 182 1.27 -16.91 -11.95
C LEU A 182 1.06 -15.81 -10.89
N ALA A 183 2.04 -14.90 -10.72
CA ALA A 183 2.00 -13.82 -9.76
C ALA A 183 1.07 -12.66 -10.19
N ASN A 184 0.43 -12.79 -11.37
CA ASN A 184 -0.51 -11.82 -11.94
C ASN A 184 0.10 -10.41 -12.07
N GLU A 185 1.42 -10.37 -12.27
CA GLU A 185 2.20 -9.17 -12.41
C GLU A 185 3.35 -9.41 -13.39
N GLU A 186 3.66 -8.39 -14.18
CA GLU A 186 4.76 -8.39 -15.13
C GLU A 186 6.01 -7.78 -14.49
N PHE A 187 7.07 -8.57 -14.43
CA PHE A 187 8.36 -8.17 -13.83
C PHE A 187 9.50 -8.10 -14.87
N MET A 188 9.22 -8.45 -16.13
CA MET A 188 10.24 -8.54 -17.18
C MET A 188 9.71 -7.83 -18.42
N SER A 189 10.35 -6.72 -18.82
CA SER A 189 10.08 -6.06 -20.10
C SER A 189 10.93 -6.65 -21.24
N SER A 190 12.06 -7.29 -20.94
CA SER A 190 12.91 -8.00 -21.90
C SER A 190 13.88 -8.94 -21.18
N PHE A 191 13.85 -10.25 -21.48
CA PHE A 191 14.91 -11.18 -21.11
C PHE A 191 16.00 -11.10 -22.18
N ASP A 192 17.14 -10.49 -21.86
CA ASP A 192 18.31 -10.49 -22.75
C ASP A 192 19.21 -11.64 -22.31
N ALA A 193 19.18 -12.75 -23.05
CA ALA A 193 19.89 -13.98 -22.70
C ALA A 193 21.41 -13.92 -22.96
N ASP A 194 21.87 -12.83 -23.58
CA ASP A 194 23.24 -12.65 -24.11
C ASP A 194 24.13 -11.74 -23.24
N LYS A 195 23.71 -11.40 -22.01
CA LYS A 195 24.55 -10.73 -21.00
C LYS A 195 24.73 -11.59 -19.75
#